data_AF-A0A2E3RM57-F1
#
_entry.id   AF-A0A2E3RM57-F1
#
_cell.length_a   1.000
_cell.length_b   1.000
_cell.length_c   1.000
_cell.angle_alpha   90.00
_cell.angle_beta   90.00
_cell.angle_gamma   90.00
#
_symmetry.space_group_name_H-M   'P 1'
#
loop_
_entity.id
_entity.type
_entity.pdbx_description
1 polymer ?
#
loop_
_entity_poly.entity_id
_entity_poly.type
_entity_poly.pdbx_seq_one_letter_code
_entity_poly.pdbx_strand_id
1 'polypeptide(L)'
;MTTIIDSGKIMEAEGMTDPEDEFADMTATTEPDEGTMNFHVQMRGYTMSDFETMVVHAAATQLLGGRSFQSEIKAEAANIASEKVSRELSTAMKDVMSLTVAKRGNEDVTLSKMIGMEAKDYLTQLVDGQGKPTSGGWGHPDGVPRVQYLAGQYLRENFAKEITEALKAARDDVKAEVSRKIDAAISEERKKIADALGYELKKSR
;
A
#
# COMPACT_ATOMS: atom_id res chain seq x y z
N MET A 1 -20.64 43.42 -25.06
CA MET A 1 -21.05 43.90 -23.74
C MET A 1 -21.62 42.71 -22.99
N THR A 2 -20.91 42.27 -21.97
CA THR A 2 -21.21 41.09 -21.14
C THR A 2 -22.30 41.48 -20.14
N THR A 3 -23.41 40.74 -20.09
CA THR A 3 -24.40 40.87 -19.00
C THR A 3 -24.31 39.63 -18.14
N ILE A 4 -23.76 39.82 -16.94
CA ILE A 4 -23.73 38.86 -15.85
C ILE A 4 -25.18 38.74 -15.37
N ILE A 5 -25.76 37.54 -15.45
CA ILE A 5 -27.06 37.27 -14.86
C ILE A 5 -26.83 37.08 -13.35
N ASP A 6 -27.41 38.01 -12.61
CA ASP A 6 -27.46 38.13 -11.16
C ASP A 6 -28.19 36.92 -10.53
N SER A 7 -27.51 36.23 -9.62
CA SER A 7 -27.98 35.06 -8.88
C SER A 7 -29.07 35.38 -7.83
N GLY A 8 -29.57 36.62 -7.77
CA GLY A 8 -30.63 37.05 -6.85
C GLY A 8 -32.09 36.77 -7.27
N LYS A 9 -32.36 35.97 -8.32
CA LYS A 9 -33.74 35.78 -8.85
C LYS A 9 -34.26 34.34 -8.94
N ILE A 10 -33.65 33.37 -8.27
CA ILE A 10 -34.20 32.00 -8.18
C ILE A 10 -34.60 31.71 -6.73
N MET A 11 -35.45 32.56 -6.18
CA MET A 11 -36.11 32.31 -4.90
C MET A 11 -37.54 32.82 -5.00
N GLU A 12 -38.39 32.03 -5.67
CA GLU A 12 -39.85 32.07 -5.53
C GLU A 12 -40.42 30.81 -6.20
N ALA A 13 -40.48 29.74 -5.42
CA ALA A 13 -41.44 28.67 -5.61
C ALA A 13 -41.94 28.30 -4.22
N GLU A 14 -43.05 28.94 -3.87
CA GLU A 14 -43.81 28.78 -2.64
C GLU A 14 -44.29 27.33 -2.44
N GLY A 15 -44.25 26.91 -1.17
CA GLY A 15 -45.40 26.27 -0.52
C GLY A 15 -45.50 24.74 -0.58
N MET A 16 -45.11 24.06 0.51
CA MET A 16 -46.03 23.21 1.29
C MET A 16 -45.35 22.62 2.54
N THR A 17 -45.83 23.10 3.71
CA THR A 17 -46.07 22.38 4.99
C THR A 17 -44.91 21.76 5.80
N ASP A 18 -44.71 22.38 6.97
CA ASP A 18 -44.04 21.97 8.22
C ASP A 18 -44.49 20.59 8.77
N PRO A 19 -43.69 19.87 9.60
CA PRO A 19 -43.54 20.29 11.01
C PRO A 19 -42.23 19.83 11.68
N GLU A 20 -41.22 20.69 11.86
CA GLU A 20 -40.20 20.49 12.94
C GLU A 20 -39.76 21.84 13.52
N ASP A 21 -40.72 22.48 14.18
CA ASP A 21 -40.53 23.63 15.03
C ASP A 21 -40.02 23.18 16.41
N GLU A 22 -38.76 22.73 16.49
CA GLU A 22 -37.99 22.65 17.74
C GLU A 22 -36.51 23.07 17.51
N PHE A 23 -36.30 24.15 16.75
CA PHE A 23 -35.07 24.95 16.84
C PHE A 23 -35.19 25.98 17.97
N ALA A 24 -35.32 25.51 19.21
CA ALA A 24 -35.32 26.41 20.37
C ALA A 24 -34.96 25.69 21.67
N ASP A 25 -33.75 25.14 21.77
CA ASP A 25 -33.02 25.20 23.05
C ASP A 25 -31.50 25.13 22.85
N MET A 26 -30.97 26.20 22.26
CA MET A 26 -29.62 26.63 22.60
C MET A 26 -29.71 27.38 23.92
N THR A 27 -29.38 26.76 25.06
CA THR A 27 -28.42 27.28 26.05
C THR A 27 -28.37 26.45 27.33
N ALA A 28 -27.16 26.02 27.71
CA ALA A 28 -26.59 26.12 29.07
C ALA A 28 -25.19 25.47 29.02
N THR A 29 -24.13 26.23 28.76
CA THR A 29 -23.18 26.66 29.82
C THR A 29 -23.01 25.64 30.95
N THR A 30 -22.03 24.76 30.79
CA THR A 30 -21.24 24.27 31.93
C THR A 30 -19.78 24.55 31.61
N GLU A 31 -19.12 25.21 32.55
CA GLU A 31 -17.77 25.76 32.45
C GLU A 31 -16.76 24.72 31.93
N PRO A 32 -15.80 25.11 31.08
CA PRO A 32 -14.75 24.21 30.63
C PRO A 32 -13.84 23.84 31.81
N ASP A 33 -13.77 22.56 32.14
CA ASP A 33 -12.75 22.01 33.04
C ASP A 33 -11.37 22.12 32.34
N GLU A 34 -10.40 22.80 32.97
CA GLU A 34 -9.13 23.27 32.36
C GLU A 34 -8.16 22.15 31.93
N GLY A 35 -8.58 20.89 31.89
CA GLY A 35 -7.70 19.74 31.62
C GLY A 35 -7.92 19.00 30.30
N THR A 36 -9.06 19.19 29.61
CA THR A 36 -9.43 18.31 28.48
C THR A 36 -9.89 19.08 27.26
N MET A 37 -9.08 19.02 26.21
CA MET A 37 -9.39 19.54 24.88
C MET A 37 -10.49 18.67 24.24
N ASN A 38 -11.74 19.12 24.34
CA ASN A 38 -12.88 18.42 23.74
C ASN A 38 -13.02 18.83 22.26
N PHE A 39 -12.79 17.89 21.36
CA PHE A 39 -13.02 18.07 19.92
C PHE A 39 -14.44 17.64 19.58
N HIS A 40 -15.27 18.57 19.11
CA HIS A 40 -16.56 18.26 18.50
C HIS A 40 -16.36 18.10 16.99
N VAL A 41 -16.13 16.86 16.56
CA VAL A 41 -16.07 16.53 15.14
C VAL A 41 -17.47 16.08 14.71
N GLN A 42 -18.17 16.91 13.92
CA GLN A 42 -19.38 16.48 13.22
C GLN A 42 -19.00 15.45 12.15
N MET A 43 -19.11 14.18 12.48
CA MET A 43 -18.94 13.07 11.54
C MET A 43 -20.26 12.79 10.80
N ARG A 44 -20.19 12.53 9.49
CA ARG A 44 -21.37 12.12 8.70
C ARG A 44 -21.84 10.73 9.18
N GLY A 45 -23.15 10.45 9.13
CA GLY A 45 -23.75 9.26 9.78
C GLY A 45 -23.07 7.90 9.48
N TYR A 46 -22.55 7.68 8.26
CA TYR A 46 -21.83 6.45 7.92
C TYR A 46 -20.44 6.34 8.57
N THR A 47 -19.74 7.47 8.80
CA THR A 47 -18.47 7.48 9.55
C THR A 47 -18.68 7.26 11.05
N MET A 48 -19.87 7.55 11.57
CA MET A 48 -20.22 7.35 12.98
C MET A 48 -20.47 5.86 13.28
N SER A 49 -21.23 5.16 12.43
CA SER A 49 -21.49 3.72 12.60
C SER A 49 -20.22 2.86 12.53
N ASP A 50 -19.27 3.20 11.65
CA ASP A 50 -18.00 2.48 11.52
C ASP A 50 -17.09 2.72 12.74
N PHE A 51 -17.08 3.94 13.25
CA PHE A 51 -16.32 4.29 14.44
C PHE A 51 -16.90 3.64 15.69
N GLU A 52 -18.23 3.61 15.82
CA GLU A 52 -18.92 2.89 16.89
C GLU A 52 -18.60 1.39 16.86
N THR A 53 -18.60 0.77 15.67
CA THR A 53 -18.24 -0.65 15.54
C THR A 53 -16.80 -0.92 15.96
N MET A 54 -15.86 -0.04 15.58
CA MET A 54 -14.45 -0.16 15.99
C MET A 54 -14.24 0.09 17.49
N VAL A 55 -14.94 1.07 18.07
CA VAL A 55 -14.87 1.39 19.50
C VAL A 55 -15.47 0.25 20.33
N VAL A 56 -16.60 -0.31 19.91
CA VAL A 56 -17.23 -1.47 20.57
C VAL A 56 -16.33 -2.69 20.50
N HIS A 57 -15.69 -2.95 19.35
CA HIS A 57 -14.75 -4.07 19.22
C HIS A 57 -13.47 -3.87 20.07
N ALA A 58 -12.94 -2.64 20.13
CA ALA A 58 -11.80 -2.29 20.98
C ALA A 58 -12.12 -2.40 22.48
N ALA A 59 -13.31 -1.93 22.90
CA ALA A 59 -13.77 -2.02 24.28
C ALA A 59 -14.03 -3.47 24.71
N ALA A 60 -14.67 -4.27 23.86
CA ALA A 60 -14.90 -5.70 24.10
C ALA A 60 -13.57 -6.48 24.22
N THR A 61 -12.55 -6.09 23.46
CA THR A 61 -11.24 -6.78 23.45
C THR A 61 -10.35 -6.36 24.61
N GLN A 62 -10.41 -5.10 25.05
CA GLN A 62 -9.70 -4.60 26.23
C GLN A 62 -10.25 -5.22 27.53
N LEU A 63 -11.53 -5.58 27.55
CA LEU A 63 -12.15 -6.37 28.62
C LEU A 63 -11.70 -7.85 28.64
N LEU A 64 -11.23 -8.42 27.52
CA LEU A 64 -10.96 -9.85 27.36
C LEU A 64 -9.47 -10.27 27.45
N GLY A 65 -8.49 -9.37 27.46
CA GLY A 65 -7.10 -9.76 27.77
C GLY A 65 -6.02 -8.73 27.40
N GLY A 66 -5.24 -8.29 28.40
CA GLY A 66 -4.30 -7.16 28.36
C GLY A 66 -3.05 -7.29 27.46
N ARG A 67 -3.24 -7.48 26.16
CA ARG A 67 -2.18 -7.38 25.14
C ARG A 67 -2.39 -6.09 24.32
N SER A 68 -1.34 -5.28 24.15
CA SER A 68 -1.44 -3.99 23.44
C SER A 68 -1.43 -4.19 21.92
N PHE A 69 -2.60 -4.44 21.33
CA PHE A 69 -2.81 -4.62 19.88
C PHE A 69 -2.83 -3.31 19.08
N GLN A 70 -2.29 -2.22 19.62
CA GLN A 70 -2.35 -0.90 18.99
C GLN A 70 -1.67 -0.88 17.61
N SER A 71 -0.63 -1.69 17.38
CA SER A 71 0.03 -1.81 16.08
C SER A 71 -0.79 -2.61 15.06
N GLU A 72 -1.44 -3.68 15.50
CA GLU A 72 -2.27 -4.54 14.63
C GLU A 72 -3.54 -3.81 14.20
N ILE A 73 -4.21 -3.11 15.14
CA ILE A 73 -5.37 -2.26 14.85
C ILE A 73 -5.01 -1.12 13.90
N LYS A 74 -3.84 -0.48 14.08
CA LYS A 74 -3.36 0.56 13.15
C LYS A 74 -3.10 0.00 11.76
N ALA A 75 -2.52 -1.19 11.65
CA ALA A 75 -2.27 -1.85 10.37
C ALA A 75 -3.59 -2.22 9.67
N GLU A 76 -4.55 -2.77 10.41
CA GLU A 76 -5.85 -3.17 9.86
C GLU A 76 -6.71 -1.95 9.48
N ALA A 77 -6.73 -0.91 10.31
CA ALA A 77 -7.37 0.36 9.97
C ALA A 77 -6.73 1.02 8.73
N ALA A 78 -5.40 0.96 8.59
CA ALA A 78 -4.71 1.44 7.40
C ALA A 78 -5.09 0.63 6.16
N ASN A 79 -5.23 -0.69 6.26
CA ASN A 79 -5.66 -1.54 5.17
C ASN A 79 -7.10 -1.23 4.74
N ILE A 80 -8.03 -1.14 5.69
CA ILE A 80 -9.44 -0.81 5.41
C ILE A 80 -9.57 0.59 4.79
N ALA A 81 -8.85 1.57 5.34
CA ALA A 81 -8.81 2.91 4.78
C ALA A 81 -8.23 2.91 3.36
N SER A 82 -7.12 2.20 3.14
CA SER A 82 -6.50 2.08 1.82
C SER A 82 -7.45 1.43 0.81
N GLU A 83 -8.14 0.36 1.17
CA GLU A 83 -9.09 -0.31 0.28
C GLU A 83 -10.28 0.58 -0.10
N LYS A 84 -10.87 1.30 0.87
CA LYS A 84 -11.97 2.23 0.60
C LYS A 84 -11.50 3.40 -0.28
N VAL A 85 -10.34 3.99 0.02
CA VAL A 85 -9.74 5.06 -0.81
C VAL A 85 -9.45 4.55 -2.21
N SER A 86 -8.85 3.36 -2.36
CA SER A 86 -8.60 2.76 -3.68
C SER A 86 -9.89 2.51 -4.47
N ARG A 87 -10.99 2.12 -3.80
CA ARG A 87 -12.29 1.90 -4.44
C ARG A 87 -12.89 3.22 -4.95
N GLU A 88 -12.96 4.24 -4.09
CA GLU A 88 -13.49 5.55 -4.46
C GLU A 88 -12.64 6.23 -5.55
N LEU A 89 -11.31 6.15 -5.41
CA LEU A 89 -10.37 6.65 -6.41
C LEU A 89 -10.53 5.90 -7.74
N SER A 90 -10.76 4.58 -7.72
CA SER A 90 -11.01 3.79 -8.93
C SER A 90 -12.27 4.25 -9.65
N THR A 91 -13.35 4.55 -8.92
CA THR A 91 -14.58 5.09 -9.48
C THR A 91 -14.35 6.47 -10.10
N ALA A 92 -13.78 7.41 -9.35
CA ALA A 92 -13.48 8.75 -9.85
C ALA A 92 -12.52 8.72 -11.06
N MET A 93 -11.53 7.82 -11.05
CA MET A 93 -10.63 7.64 -12.18
C MET A 93 -11.34 7.13 -13.43
N LYS A 94 -12.36 6.27 -13.33
CA LYS A 94 -13.11 5.82 -14.52
C LYS A 94 -13.78 6.99 -15.22
N ASP A 95 -14.37 7.91 -14.46
CA ASP A 95 -15.03 9.09 -15.02
C ASP A 95 -14.02 10.00 -15.71
N VAL A 96 -12.90 10.31 -15.05
CA VAL A 96 -11.81 11.12 -15.62
C VAL A 96 -11.20 10.47 -16.87
N MET A 97 -10.99 9.15 -16.84
CA MET A 97 -10.44 8.38 -17.97
C MET A 97 -11.38 8.32 -19.19
N SER A 98 -12.67 8.54 -18.97
CA SER A 98 -13.69 8.59 -20.03
C SER A 98 -13.83 9.96 -20.70
N LEU A 99 -13.22 11.02 -20.14
CA LEU A 99 -13.27 12.36 -20.72
C LEU A 99 -12.61 12.40 -22.10
N THR A 100 -13.32 12.95 -23.08
CA THR A 100 -12.80 13.18 -24.43
C THR A 100 -11.80 14.35 -24.39
N VAL A 101 -10.55 14.08 -24.75
CA VAL A 101 -9.44 15.05 -24.72
C VAL A 101 -9.04 15.55 -26.10
N ALA A 102 -9.34 14.77 -27.15
CA ALA A 102 -9.05 15.15 -28.53
C ALA A 102 -10.02 14.47 -29.50
N LYS A 103 -10.14 15.03 -30.71
CA LYS A 103 -10.76 14.38 -31.86
C LYS A 103 -9.67 14.00 -32.86
N ARG A 104 -9.60 12.72 -33.24
CA ARG A 104 -8.68 12.22 -34.27
C ARG A 104 -9.50 11.78 -35.47
N GLY A 105 -9.64 12.67 -36.45
CA GLY A 105 -10.61 12.49 -37.53
C GLY A 105 -12.05 12.62 -36.98
N ASN A 106 -12.86 11.58 -37.18
CA ASN A 106 -14.26 11.53 -36.71
C ASN A 106 -14.43 10.80 -35.37
N GLU A 107 -13.35 10.33 -34.74
CA GLU A 107 -13.41 9.58 -33.48
C GLU A 107 -13.02 10.46 -32.29
N ASP A 108 -13.84 10.37 -31.23
CA ASP A 108 -13.55 10.96 -29.92
C ASP A 108 -12.50 10.10 -29.20
N VAL A 109 -11.35 10.71 -28.91
CA VAL A 109 -10.26 10.09 -28.16
C VAL A 109 -10.45 10.44 -26.68
N THR A 110 -10.82 9.43 -25.90
CA THR A 110 -10.87 9.53 -24.44
C THR A 110 -9.47 9.55 -23.84
N LEU A 111 -9.34 10.09 -22.63
CA LEU A 111 -8.06 10.14 -21.91
C LEU A 111 -7.45 8.74 -21.76
N SER A 112 -8.27 7.72 -21.51
CA SER A 112 -7.82 6.31 -21.48
C SER A 112 -7.19 5.87 -22.81
N LYS A 113 -7.81 6.18 -23.95
CA LYS A 113 -7.27 5.85 -25.27
C LYS A 113 -5.98 6.63 -25.55
N MET A 114 -5.92 7.90 -25.17
CA MET A 114 -4.71 8.72 -25.32
C MET A 114 -3.54 8.14 -24.52
N ILE A 115 -3.75 7.85 -23.24
CA ILE A 115 -2.74 7.19 -22.39
C ILE A 115 -2.34 5.83 -22.96
N GLY A 116 -3.30 5.03 -23.44
CA GLY A 116 -3.01 3.73 -24.05
C GLY A 116 -2.14 3.84 -25.32
N MET A 117 -2.41 4.84 -26.17
CA MET A 117 -1.59 5.11 -27.36
C MET A 117 -0.19 5.60 -26.98
N GLU A 118 -0.08 6.59 -26.09
CA GLU A 118 1.21 7.11 -25.63
C GLU A 118 2.03 6.04 -24.89
N ALA A 119 1.38 5.21 -24.08
CA ALA A 119 2.02 4.07 -23.43
C ALA A 119 2.53 3.05 -24.45
N LYS A 120 1.74 2.77 -25.51
CA LYS A 120 2.19 1.89 -26.60
C LYS A 120 3.39 2.49 -27.33
N ASP A 121 3.36 3.78 -27.66
CA ASP A 121 4.47 4.46 -28.35
C ASP A 121 5.72 4.49 -27.46
N TYR A 122 5.56 4.76 -26.17
CA TYR A 122 6.61 4.71 -25.17
C TYR A 122 7.25 3.32 -25.04
N LEU A 123 6.42 2.26 -24.96
CA LEU A 123 6.86 0.88 -24.79
C LEU A 123 7.48 0.29 -26.05
N THR A 124 7.06 0.74 -27.24
CA THR A 124 7.60 0.29 -28.53
C THR A 124 8.80 1.09 -29.00
N GLN A 125 9.06 2.25 -28.40
CA GLN A 125 10.26 3.05 -28.66
C GLN A 125 11.52 2.20 -28.43
N LEU A 126 12.43 2.25 -29.40
CA LEU A 126 13.73 1.60 -29.27
C LEU A 126 14.58 2.35 -28.25
N VAL A 127 15.22 1.59 -27.35
CA VAL A 127 16.11 2.10 -26.32
C VAL A 127 17.47 1.42 -26.38
N ASP A 128 18.50 2.16 -25.98
CA ASP A 128 19.86 1.66 -25.83
C ASP A 128 20.03 0.82 -24.55
N GLY A 129 21.26 0.36 -24.29
CA GLY A 129 21.59 -0.40 -23.08
C GLY A 129 21.44 0.37 -21.75
N GLN A 130 21.17 1.69 -21.80
CA GLN A 130 20.87 2.53 -20.64
C GLN A 130 19.38 2.88 -20.53
N GLY A 131 18.53 2.36 -21.42
CA GLY A 131 17.10 2.67 -21.45
C GLY A 131 16.78 4.04 -22.06
N LYS A 132 17.74 4.70 -22.71
CA LYS A 132 17.51 5.99 -23.37
C LYS A 132 16.97 5.78 -24.79
N PRO A 133 16.04 6.62 -25.26
CA PRO A 133 15.58 6.59 -26.64
C PRO A 133 16.74 6.58 -27.64
N THR A 134 16.69 5.67 -28.60
CA THR A 134 17.64 5.65 -29.72
C THR A 134 16.89 5.64 -31.05
N SER A 135 17.31 6.50 -31.97
CA SER A 135 16.86 6.45 -33.36
C SER A 135 17.80 5.49 -34.08
N GLY A 136 17.37 4.25 -34.30
CA GLY A 136 18.16 3.27 -35.05
C GLY A 136 18.64 3.86 -36.37
N GLY A 137 19.95 3.99 -36.54
CA GLY A 137 20.56 4.38 -37.81
C GLY A 137 20.45 3.24 -38.83
N TRP A 138 20.45 3.59 -40.12
CA TRP A 138 20.51 2.64 -41.22
C TRP A 138 21.72 1.71 -41.06
N GLY A 139 21.49 0.47 -40.62
CA GLY A 139 22.49 -0.62 -40.67
C GLY A 139 22.86 -1.29 -39.35
N HIS A 140 22.48 -0.75 -38.18
CA HIS A 140 22.75 -1.39 -36.88
C HIS A 140 21.53 -1.30 -35.95
N PRO A 141 20.83 -2.41 -35.66
CA PRO A 141 19.68 -2.43 -34.78
C PRO A 141 20.15 -2.45 -33.31
N ASP A 142 20.89 -1.44 -32.87
CA ASP A 142 21.44 -1.38 -31.50
C ASP A 142 20.39 -0.94 -30.46
N GLY A 143 19.11 -1.01 -30.81
CA GLY A 143 17.98 -0.69 -29.95
C GLY A 143 17.09 -1.89 -29.73
N VAL A 144 16.77 -2.17 -28.47
CA VAL A 144 15.69 -3.10 -28.11
C VAL A 144 14.42 -2.29 -27.83
N PRO A 145 13.21 -2.83 -28.08
CA PRO A 145 11.99 -2.19 -27.62
C PRO A 145 12.05 -1.94 -26.11
N ARG A 146 11.60 -0.76 -25.66
CA ARG A 146 11.62 -0.38 -24.24
C ARG A 146 10.93 -1.42 -23.35
N VAL A 147 9.83 -2.01 -23.82
CA VAL A 147 9.15 -3.09 -23.09
C VAL A 147 10.07 -4.30 -22.83
N GLN A 148 10.90 -4.67 -23.80
CA GLN A 148 11.85 -5.78 -23.67
C GLN A 148 13.00 -5.41 -22.74
N TYR A 149 13.50 -4.17 -22.81
CA TYR A 149 14.50 -3.66 -21.88
C TYR A 149 14.00 -3.70 -20.42
N LEU A 150 12.80 -3.15 -20.17
CA LEU A 150 12.19 -3.11 -18.83
C LEU A 150 11.92 -4.51 -18.29
N ALA A 151 11.34 -5.40 -19.13
CA ALA A 151 11.11 -6.79 -18.75
C ALA A 151 12.43 -7.49 -18.41
N GLY A 152 13.48 -7.30 -19.22
CA GLY A 152 14.80 -7.86 -18.97
C GLY A 152 15.45 -7.32 -17.69
N GLN A 153 15.28 -6.03 -17.39
CA GLN A 153 15.76 -5.44 -16.14
C GLN A 153 15.05 -6.07 -14.93
N TYR A 154 13.73 -6.12 -14.95
CA TYR A 154 12.94 -6.67 -13.86
C TYR A 154 13.24 -8.16 -13.62
N LEU A 155 13.34 -8.94 -14.70
CA LEU A 155 13.74 -10.34 -14.61
C LEU A 155 15.14 -10.49 -14.02
N ARG A 156 16.13 -9.72 -14.49
CA ARG A 156 17.50 -9.78 -13.95
C ARG A 156 17.54 -9.43 -12.46
N GLU A 157 16.81 -8.41 -12.02
CA GLU A 157 16.77 -8.00 -10.62
C GLU A 157 16.13 -9.08 -9.74
N ASN A 158 15.01 -9.67 -10.17
CA ASN A 158 14.34 -10.73 -9.42
C ASN A 158 15.17 -12.02 -9.42
N PHE A 159 15.69 -12.45 -10.56
CA PHE A 159 16.59 -13.61 -10.64
C PHE A 159 17.84 -13.40 -9.78
N ALA A 160 18.44 -12.20 -9.79
CA ALA A 160 19.60 -11.92 -8.95
C ALA A 160 19.28 -12.01 -7.45
N LYS A 161 18.10 -11.52 -7.02
CA LYS A 161 17.62 -11.65 -5.64
C LYS A 161 17.41 -13.11 -5.27
N GLU A 162 16.68 -13.87 -6.08
CA GLU A 162 16.41 -15.29 -5.83
C GLU A 162 17.69 -16.12 -5.77
N ILE A 163 18.64 -15.88 -6.69
CA ILE A 163 19.95 -16.55 -6.67
C ILE A 163 20.72 -16.20 -5.39
N THR A 164 20.68 -14.93 -4.97
CA THR A 164 21.37 -14.49 -3.76
C THR A 164 20.77 -15.14 -2.51
N GLU A 165 19.45 -15.25 -2.44
CA GLU A 165 18.74 -15.91 -1.34
C GLU A 165 19.01 -17.41 -1.32
N ALA A 166 18.94 -18.08 -2.47
CA ALA A 166 19.27 -19.50 -2.60
C ALA A 166 20.72 -19.79 -2.23
N LEU A 167 21.66 -18.94 -2.67
CA LEU A 167 23.08 -19.08 -2.32
C LEU A 167 23.33 -18.88 -0.82
N LYS A 168 22.60 -17.95 -0.19
CA LYS A 168 22.67 -17.74 1.25
C LYS A 168 22.16 -18.97 2.01
N ALA A 169 21.01 -19.51 1.61
CA ALA A 169 20.46 -20.72 2.20
C ALA A 169 21.43 -21.91 2.08
N ALA A 170 21.97 -22.14 0.88
CA ALA A 170 22.95 -23.21 0.65
C ALA A 170 24.23 -23.03 1.49
N ARG A 171 24.71 -21.80 1.65
CA ARG A 171 25.86 -21.50 2.52
C ARG A 171 25.57 -21.84 3.98
N ASP A 172 24.37 -21.50 4.46
CA ASP A 172 23.98 -21.74 5.84
C ASP A 172 23.80 -23.24 6.11
N ASP A 173 23.28 -24.00 5.15
CA ASP A 173 23.21 -25.46 5.21
C ASP A 173 24.59 -26.10 5.31
N VAL A 174 25.53 -25.69 4.45
CA VAL A 174 26.92 -26.19 4.48
C VAL A 174 27.59 -25.86 5.80
N LYS A 175 27.40 -24.64 6.33
CA LYS A 175 27.92 -24.27 7.66
C LYS A 175 27.35 -25.17 8.76
N ALA A 176 26.04 -25.39 8.75
CA ALA A 176 25.38 -26.24 9.75
C ALA A 176 25.85 -27.71 9.66
N GLU A 177 26.14 -28.21 8.46
CA GLU A 177 26.70 -29.55 8.28
C GLU A 177 28.15 -29.64 8.76
N VAL A 178 28.99 -28.65 8.41
CA VAL A 178 30.39 -28.60 8.84
C VAL A 178 30.49 -28.49 10.36
N SER A 179 29.69 -27.62 11.00
CA SER A 179 29.64 -27.52 12.46
C SER A 179 29.25 -28.85 13.10
N ARG A 180 28.23 -29.54 12.58
CA ARG A 180 27.85 -30.88 13.06
C ARG A 180 28.98 -31.89 12.95
N LYS A 181 29.74 -31.90 11.85
CA LYS A 181 30.88 -32.80 11.66
C LYS A 181 32.04 -32.47 12.61
N ILE A 182 32.32 -31.18 12.82
CA ILE A 182 33.34 -30.72 13.76
C ILE A 182 32.96 -31.12 15.19
N ASP A 183 31.72 -30.88 15.60
CA ASP A 183 31.24 -31.21 16.94
C ASP A 183 31.29 -32.73 17.19
N ALA A 184 30.90 -33.54 16.19
CA ALA A 184 31.02 -34.99 16.26
C ALA A 184 32.49 -35.44 16.41
N ALA A 185 33.40 -34.90 15.60
CA ALA A 185 34.82 -35.22 15.66
C ALA A 185 35.45 -34.80 17.01
N ILE A 186 35.12 -33.60 17.50
CA ILE A 186 35.57 -33.12 18.82
C ILE A 186 35.05 -34.03 19.93
N SER A 187 33.78 -34.45 19.87
CA SER A 187 33.20 -35.36 20.88
C SER A 187 33.88 -36.72 20.86
N GLU A 188 34.20 -37.27 19.68
CA GLU A 188 34.93 -38.53 19.55
C GLU A 188 36.34 -38.44 20.10
N GLU A 189 37.09 -37.39 19.74
CA GLU A 189 38.46 -37.18 20.25
C GLU A 189 38.47 -36.93 21.76
N ARG A 190 37.52 -36.14 22.28
CA ARG A 190 37.37 -35.96 23.73
C ARG A 190 37.17 -37.30 24.42
N LYS A 191 36.30 -38.17 23.88
CA LYS A 191 36.06 -39.50 24.44
C LYS A 191 37.32 -40.36 24.43
N LYS A 192 38.06 -40.41 23.32
CA LYS A 192 39.34 -41.13 23.23
C LYS A 192 40.35 -40.65 24.28
N ILE A 193 40.47 -39.33 24.47
CA ILE A 193 41.38 -38.73 25.45
C ILE A 193 40.94 -39.07 26.87
N ALA A 194 39.65 -38.99 27.16
CA ALA A 194 39.09 -39.31 28.47
C ALA A 194 39.30 -40.78 28.85
N ASP A 195 39.05 -41.70 27.91
CA ASP A 195 39.30 -43.13 28.07
C ASP A 195 40.80 -43.40 28.34
N ALA A 196 41.70 -42.72 27.61
CA ALA A 196 43.15 -42.85 27.80
C ALA A 196 43.64 -42.29 29.15
N LEU A 197 42.97 -41.28 29.71
CA LEU A 197 43.32 -40.64 30.98
C LEU A 197 42.60 -41.25 32.19
N GLY A 198 41.69 -42.21 31.98
CA GLY A 198 40.89 -42.82 33.05
C GLY A 198 39.92 -41.86 33.73
N TYR A 199 39.46 -40.82 33.01
CA TYR A 199 38.59 -39.76 33.52
C TYR A 199 37.20 -39.85 32.88
N GLU A 200 36.12 -39.74 33.65
CA GLU A 200 34.77 -39.64 33.06
C GLU A 200 34.46 -38.20 32.61
N LEU A 201 34.11 -38.03 31.33
CA LEU A 201 33.64 -36.75 30.80
C LEU A 201 32.25 -36.41 31.36
N LYS A 202 32.17 -35.35 32.16
CA LYS A 202 30.87 -34.74 32.49
C LYS A 202 30.25 -34.15 31.22
N LYS A 203 29.01 -34.58 30.89
CA LYS A 203 28.20 -33.94 29.84
C LYS A 203 28.03 -32.45 30.17
N SER A 204 28.63 -31.59 29.36
CA SER A 204 28.23 -30.18 29.37
C SER A 204 26.83 -30.08 28.77
N ARG A 205 25.93 -29.39 29.48
CA ARG A 205 24.64 -28.92 28.94
C ARG A 205 24.87 -28.00 27.76
#